data_AF-A0A7K2XDM3-F1
#
_entry.id   AF-A0A7K2XDM3-F1
#
_cell.length_a   1.000
_cell.length_b   1.000
_cell.length_c   1.000
_cell.angle_alpha   90.00
_cell.angle_beta   90.00
_cell.angle_gamma   90.00
#
_symmetry.space_group_name_H-M   'P 1'
#
loop_
_entity.id
_entity.type
_entity.pdbx_description
1 polymer ?
#
loop_
_entity_poly.entity_id
_entity_poly.type
_entity_poly.pdbx_seq_one_letter_code
_entity_poly.pdbx_strand_id
1 'polypeptide(L)'
;MSEPNPYADGEYKWGPGQGPGQGGAPGTPAYGYPQDVPPGYGYPPAAPAYQPTLAEGVRVPSPPQQFPPVPGGPAPLLALGDITVVGDRIITPAGEMPLKGAVWNAMDMSRTEEKIPTVGIVLAIVFAVVCLLGLLFLLMKEKQTTGFVQVTVTSGGRHHVTMIPATGPDTVHWVMGQLNYARSLSI
;
A
#
# COMPACT_ATOMS: atom_id res chain seq x y z
N MET A 1 -10.56 -7.90 49.73
CA MET A 1 -11.15 -6.68 49.15
C MET A 1 -11.04 -6.86 47.65
N SER A 2 -12.14 -7.23 47.00
CA SER A 2 -12.20 -7.54 45.58
C SER A 2 -13.03 -6.45 44.92
N GLU A 3 -12.47 -5.73 43.96
CA GLU A 3 -13.16 -4.66 43.24
C GLU A 3 -14.34 -5.24 42.43
N PRO A 4 -15.51 -4.58 42.40
CA PRO A 4 -16.63 -5.00 41.57
C PRO A 4 -16.32 -4.82 40.07
N ASN A 5 -16.57 -5.87 39.29
CA ASN A 5 -16.47 -5.88 37.83
C ASN A 5 -17.62 -5.03 37.22
N PRO A 6 -17.35 -3.93 36.49
CA PRO A 6 -18.37 -3.00 35.99
C PRO A 6 -19.11 -3.46 34.72
N TYR A 7 -19.08 -4.76 34.40
CA TYR A 7 -19.69 -5.32 33.19
C TYR A 7 -20.72 -6.44 33.49
N ALA A 8 -21.31 -6.43 34.69
CA ALA A 8 -22.22 -7.50 35.14
C ALA A 8 -23.65 -7.39 34.56
N ASP A 9 -24.00 -6.25 33.99
CA ASP A 9 -25.33 -5.90 33.53
C ASP A 9 -25.26 -5.34 32.11
N GLY A 10 -25.57 -6.20 31.13
CA GLY A 10 -25.47 -5.94 29.70
C GLY A 10 -26.49 -4.95 29.13
N GLU A 11 -26.61 -3.75 29.70
CA GLU A 11 -27.47 -2.68 29.19
C GLU A 11 -26.66 -1.40 28.91
N TYR A 12 -26.27 -1.21 27.65
CA TYR A 12 -25.75 0.08 27.15
C TYR A 12 -26.94 1.02 26.94
N LYS A 13 -27.08 2.02 27.82
CA LYS A 13 -28.13 3.04 27.73
C LYS A 13 -27.52 4.38 27.29
N TRP A 14 -27.70 4.75 26.02
CA TRP A 14 -27.45 6.09 25.51
C TRP A 14 -28.54 6.51 24.50
N GLY A 15 -29.24 7.63 24.78
CA GLY A 15 -30.22 8.28 23.89
C GLY A 15 -31.41 8.89 24.65
N PRO A 16 -31.89 10.09 24.31
CA PRO A 16 -33.00 10.74 25.01
C PRO A 16 -34.32 9.98 24.78
N GLY A 17 -35.06 9.74 25.86
CA GLY A 17 -36.18 8.80 25.92
C GLY A 17 -37.42 9.21 25.12
N GLN A 18 -37.99 8.23 24.41
CA GLN A 18 -39.37 8.25 23.94
C GLN A 18 -40.26 7.56 24.97
N GLY A 19 -41.24 8.29 25.51
CA GLY A 19 -42.31 7.75 26.35
C GLY A 19 -43.41 7.07 25.53
N PRO A 20 -44.25 6.23 26.15
CA PRO A 20 -45.18 5.34 25.45
C PRO A 20 -46.54 6.00 25.21
N GLY A 21 -47.13 5.81 24.03
CA GLY A 21 -48.55 6.06 23.82
C GLY A 21 -49.00 6.18 22.37
N GLN A 22 -49.91 5.27 22.00
CA GLN A 22 -51.09 5.52 21.16
C GLN A 22 -51.01 5.22 19.64
N GLY A 23 -51.31 3.95 19.30
CA GLY A 23 -52.53 3.60 18.56
C GLY A 23 -52.52 3.64 17.02
N GLY A 24 -52.58 2.45 16.41
CA GLY A 24 -53.09 2.27 15.03
C GLY A 24 -52.51 1.05 14.29
N ALA A 25 -53.29 -0.02 14.16
CA ALA A 25 -53.03 -1.21 13.32
C ALA A 25 -53.77 -1.08 11.95
N PRO A 26 -53.79 -2.08 11.03
CA PRO A 26 -52.76 -3.02 10.54
C PRO A 26 -52.68 -3.04 8.98
N GLY A 27 -51.59 -3.55 8.39
CA GLY A 27 -51.59 -3.98 6.97
C GLY A 27 -50.23 -4.02 6.27
N THR A 28 -49.76 -5.22 5.92
CA THR A 28 -48.67 -5.53 4.97
C THR A 28 -49.16 -5.43 3.50
N PRO A 29 -48.32 -5.57 2.44
CA PRO A 29 -46.87 -5.34 2.24
C PRO A 29 -46.51 -4.56 0.94
N ALA A 30 -45.21 -4.28 0.78
CA ALA A 30 -44.44 -4.19 -0.49
C ALA A 30 -44.90 -3.21 -1.61
N TYR A 31 -44.21 -2.07 -1.72
CA TYR A 31 -44.19 -1.27 -2.95
C TYR A 31 -42.89 -1.52 -3.73
N GLY A 32 -42.99 -2.36 -4.75
CA GLY A 32 -42.06 -2.37 -5.88
C GLY A 32 -42.40 -1.23 -6.83
N TYR A 33 -41.37 -0.57 -7.36
CA TYR A 33 -41.54 0.44 -8.40
C TYR A 33 -41.55 -0.27 -9.78
N PRO A 34 -42.53 0.00 -10.66
CA PRO A 34 -42.45 -0.43 -12.05
C PRO A 34 -41.45 0.47 -12.80
N GLN A 35 -40.42 -0.14 -13.37
CA GLN A 35 -39.48 0.52 -14.27
C GLN A 35 -40.01 0.42 -15.71
N ASP A 36 -40.76 1.44 -16.12
CA ASP A 36 -41.10 1.65 -17.52
C ASP A 36 -39.84 2.01 -18.30
N VAL A 37 -39.58 1.26 -19.37
CA VAL A 37 -38.41 1.39 -20.24
C VAL A 37 -38.82 2.16 -21.50
N PRO A 38 -38.37 3.40 -21.74
CA PRO A 38 -38.54 4.03 -23.05
C PRO A 38 -37.43 3.59 -24.02
N PRO A 39 -37.75 3.39 -25.32
CA PRO A 39 -36.78 2.91 -26.30
C PRO A 39 -35.97 4.07 -26.92
N GLY A 40 -34.65 3.88 -26.97
CA GLY A 40 -33.79 4.47 -28.00
C GLY A 40 -33.27 5.88 -27.75
N TYR A 41 -32.05 5.98 -27.24
CA TYR A 41 -31.04 6.95 -27.70
C TYR A 41 -29.65 6.36 -27.44
N GLY A 42 -28.83 6.24 -28.48
CA GLY A 42 -27.49 5.65 -28.42
C GLY A 42 -26.54 6.50 -27.58
N TYR A 43 -25.82 5.86 -26.66
CA TYR A 43 -24.71 6.49 -25.95
C TYR A 43 -23.51 6.65 -26.90
N PRO A 44 -22.88 7.83 -26.99
CA PRO A 44 -21.59 7.97 -27.65
C PRO A 44 -20.51 7.23 -26.84
N PRO A 45 -19.49 6.64 -27.50
CA PRO A 45 -18.41 5.94 -26.82
C PRO A 45 -17.67 6.87 -25.85
N ALA A 46 -17.35 6.36 -24.67
CA ALA A 46 -16.63 7.07 -23.63
C ALA A 46 -15.32 7.66 -24.19
N ALA A 47 -15.14 8.96 -24.02
CA ALA A 47 -13.93 9.66 -24.41
C ALA A 47 -12.71 9.10 -23.64
N PRO A 48 -11.51 9.07 -24.27
CA PRO A 48 -10.30 8.61 -23.61
C PRO A 48 -10.01 9.45 -22.35
N ALA A 49 -9.63 8.76 -21.28
CA ALA A 49 -9.27 9.38 -20.01
C ALA A 49 -8.18 10.45 -20.23
N TYR A 50 -8.43 11.64 -19.70
CA TYR A 50 -7.50 12.77 -19.74
C TYR A 50 -6.19 12.36 -19.07
N GLN A 51 -5.14 12.14 -19.86
CA GLN A 51 -3.78 12.05 -19.35
C GLN A 51 -3.26 13.48 -19.14
N PRO A 52 -2.94 13.91 -17.91
CA PRO A 52 -2.24 15.17 -17.74
C PRO A 52 -0.86 15.05 -18.38
N THR A 53 -0.61 15.83 -19.43
CA THR A 53 0.72 16.03 -20.01
C THR A 53 1.59 16.75 -19.00
N LEU A 54 2.35 15.98 -18.22
CA LEU A 54 3.39 16.48 -17.33
C LEU A 54 4.54 17.04 -18.17
N ALA A 55 5.03 18.22 -17.76
CA ALA A 55 6.15 18.89 -18.39
C ALA A 55 7.41 17.99 -18.41
N GLU A 56 8.06 17.98 -19.58
CA GLU A 56 9.28 17.24 -19.86
C GLU A 56 10.38 17.66 -18.88
N GLY A 57 10.77 16.78 -17.95
CA GLY A 57 11.85 17.02 -16.99
C GLY A 57 11.59 16.58 -15.55
N VAL A 58 10.35 16.27 -15.17
CA VAL A 58 10.06 15.72 -13.83
C VAL A 58 10.16 14.20 -13.85
N ARG A 59 11.24 13.65 -13.29
CA ARG A 59 11.34 12.22 -12.98
C ARG A 59 10.35 11.92 -11.85
N VAL A 60 9.16 11.47 -12.20
CA VAL A 60 8.20 10.89 -11.26
C VAL A 60 8.78 9.55 -10.78
N PRO A 61 8.81 9.25 -9.47
CA PRO A 61 9.13 7.92 -8.99
C PRO A 61 8.21 6.92 -9.70
N SER A 62 8.80 5.93 -10.36
CA SER A 62 8.05 4.87 -11.03
C SER A 62 7.14 4.19 -9.99
N PRO A 63 5.81 4.14 -10.22
CA PRO A 63 4.93 3.37 -9.33
C PRO A 63 5.37 1.90 -9.33
N PRO A 64 5.16 1.17 -8.21
CA PRO A 64 5.52 -0.24 -8.12
C PRO A 64 4.88 -0.99 -9.29
N GLN A 65 5.64 -1.89 -9.92
CA GLN A 65 5.21 -2.63 -11.11
C GLN A 65 3.86 -3.28 -10.84
N GLN A 66 2.80 -2.68 -11.40
CA GLN A 66 1.47 -3.23 -11.35
C GLN A 66 1.47 -4.49 -12.22
N PHE A 67 1.12 -5.63 -11.62
CA PHE A 67 0.75 -6.81 -12.39
C PHE A 67 -0.27 -6.42 -13.46
N PRO A 68 -0.16 -6.93 -14.70
CA PRO A 68 -1.13 -6.62 -15.74
C PRO A 68 -2.54 -6.96 -15.22
N PRO A 69 -3.50 -6.01 -15.29
CA PRO A 69 -4.84 -6.26 -14.80
C PRO A 69 -5.42 -7.44 -15.56
N VAL A 70 -5.70 -8.53 -14.83
CA VAL A 70 -6.44 -9.67 -15.39
C VAL A 70 -7.84 -9.14 -15.74
N PRO A 71 -8.26 -9.15 -17.02
CA PRO A 71 -9.57 -8.66 -17.39
C PRO A 71 -10.65 -9.47 -16.66
N GLY A 72 -11.40 -8.81 -15.77
CA GLY A 72 -12.49 -9.43 -14.98
C GLY A 72 -12.11 -9.96 -13.60
N GLY A 73 -10.85 -9.81 -13.16
CA GLY A 73 -10.42 -10.15 -11.79
C GLY A 73 -10.59 -8.98 -10.80
N PRO A 74 -10.74 -9.24 -9.49
CA PRO A 74 -10.71 -8.17 -8.49
C PRO A 74 -9.36 -7.43 -8.51
N ALA A 75 -9.39 -6.11 -8.40
CA ALA A 75 -8.17 -5.30 -8.43
C ALA A 75 -7.26 -5.62 -7.22
N PRO A 76 -5.92 -5.67 -7.41
CA PRO A 76 -4.97 -5.80 -6.31
C PRO A 76 -5.12 -4.65 -5.30
N LEU A 77 -5.30 -4.96 -4.02
CA LEU A 77 -5.33 -3.98 -2.94
C LEU A 77 -3.92 -3.52 -2.55
N LEU A 78 -2.97 -4.46 -2.59
CA LEU A 78 -1.57 -4.23 -2.24
C LEU A 78 -0.69 -5.26 -2.96
N ALA A 79 0.49 -4.84 -3.39
CA ALA A 79 1.53 -5.73 -3.88
C ALA A 79 2.86 -5.44 -3.18
N LEU A 80 3.49 -6.49 -2.66
CA LEU A 80 4.78 -6.48 -1.97
C LEU A 80 5.68 -7.51 -2.65
N GLY A 81 6.55 -7.06 -3.56
CA GLY A 81 7.35 -7.96 -4.38
C GLY A 81 6.47 -8.87 -5.24
N ASP A 82 6.54 -10.18 -4.99
CA ASP A 82 5.74 -11.23 -5.63
C ASP A 82 4.46 -11.59 -4.84
N ILE A 83 4.22 -10.96 -3.70
CA ILE A 83 3.02 -11.17 -2.87
C ILE A 83 1.97 -10.14 -3.29
N THR A 84 0.77 -10.61 -3.64
CA THR A 84 -0.35 -9.73 -4.00
C THR A 84 -1.55 -10.00 -3.09
N VAL A 85 -2.13 -8.95 -2.51
CA VAL A 85 -3.37 -9.03 -1.73
C VAL A 85 -4.54 -8.67 -2.63
N VAL A 86 -5.51 -9.58 -2.76
CA VAL A 86 -6.70 -9.42 -3.61
C VAL A 86 -7.93 -9.79 -2.78
N GLY A 87 -8.78 -8.81 -2.47
CA GLY A 87 -9.96 -9.02 -1.63
C GLY A 87 -9.59 -9.58 -0.25
N ASP A 88 -10.03 -10.81 0.04
CA ASP A 88 -9.82 -11.54 1.29
C ASP A 88 -8.67 -12.57 1.23
N ARG A 89 -7.86 -12.55 0.17
CA ARG A 89 -6.82 -13.54 -0.11
C ARG A 89 -5.47 -12.88 -0.37
N ILE A 90 -4.43 -13.64 -0.08
CA ILE A 90 -3.05 -13.33 -0.41
C ILE A 90 -2.61 -14.35 -1.46
N ILE A 91 -2.24 -13.85 -2.62
CA ILE A 91 -1.73 -14.62 -3.75
C ILE A 91 -0.20 -14.60 -3.68
N THR A 92 0.41 -15.78 -3.64
CA THR A 92 1.86 -15.97 -3.69
C THR A 92 2.20 -17.05 -4.72
N PRO A 93 3.45 -17.12 -5.21
CA PRO A 93 3.88 -18.23 -6.09
C PRO A 93 3.72 -19.62 -5.47
N ALA A 94 3.74 -19.72 -4.13
CA ALA A 94 3.49 -20.97 -3.40
C ALA A 94 2.00 -21.34 -3.27
N GLY A 95 1.11 -20.48 -3.78
CA GLY A 95 -0.34 -20.63 -3.74
C GLY A 95 -1.05 -19.53 -2.96
N GLU A 96 -2.37 -19.63 -2.91
CA GLU A 96 -3.22 -18.66 -2.21
C GLU A 96 -3.35 -18.99 -0.73
N MET A 97 -3.32 -17.98 0.13
CA MET A 97 -3.55 -18.10 1.58
C MET A 97 -4.58 -17.05 2.07
N PRO A 98 -5.33 -17.31 3.14
CA PRO A 98 -6.34 -16.36 3.62
C PRO A 98 -5.68 -15.09 4.17
N LEU A 99 -6.28 -13.92 3.93
CA LEU A 99 -5.79 -12.66 4.47
C LEU A 99 -6.08 -12.53 5.97
N LYS A 100 -7.24 -13.03 6.40
CA LYS A 100 -7.63 -13.01 7.81
C LYS A 100 -6.72 -13.89 8.66
N GLY A 101 -6.19 -13.32 9.73
CA GLY A 101 -5.22 -13.99 10.60
C GLY A 101 -3.81 -14.08 10.03
N ALA A 102 -3.52 -13.41 8.91
CA ALA A 102 -2.17 -13.36 8.36
C ALA A 102 -1.23 -12.54 9.25
N VAL A 103 -0.06 -13.10 9.54
CA VAL A 103 1.01 -12.43 10.28
C VAL A 103 2.06 -11.95 9.31
N TRP A 104 2.33 -10.65 9.33
CA TRP A 104 3.26 -9.98 8.42
C TRP A 104 4.50 -9.49 9.18
N ASN A 105 5.68 -9.84 8.68
CA ASN A 105 6.97 -9.43 9.22
C ASN A 105 7.86 -8.85 8.11
N ALA A 106 8.71 -7.88 8.44
CA ALA A 106 9.73 -7.38 7.53
C ALA A 106 11.06 -7.19 8.26
N MET A 107 12.15 -7.59 7.60
CA MET A 107 13.51 -7.45 8.10
C MET A 107 14.33 -6.64 7.09
N ASP A 108 14.93 -5.55 7.55
CA ASP A 108 15.79 -4.71 6.75
C ASP A 108 17.22 -5.27 6.75
N MET A 109 17.70 -5.64 5.56
CA MET A 109 19.07 -6.08 5.30
C MET A 109 19.80 -5.08 4.39
N SER A 110 19.34 -3.83 4.34
CA SER A 110 19.98 -2.78 3.56
C SER A 110 21.19 -2.18 4.29
N ARG A 111 22.22 -1.81 3.52
CA ARG A 111 23.40 -1.11 3.99
C ARG A 111 23.59 0.15 3.15
N THR A 112 23.74 1.28 3.84
CA THR A 112 24.11 2.54 3.19
C THR A 112 25.59 2.78 3.41
N GLU A 113 26.35 2.83 2.31
CA GLU A 113 27.77 3.13 2.31
C GLU A 113 28.01 4.50 1.68
N GLU A 114 28.95 5.26 2.25
CA GLU A 114 29.37 6.53 1.69
C GLU A 114 30.71 6.33 0.95
N LYS A 115 30.69 6.55 -0.37
CA LYS A 115 31.87 6.39 -1.24
C LYS A 115 32.23 7.72 -1.89
N ILE A 116 33.52 7.95 -2.09
CA ILE A 116 33.99 9.08 -2.90
C ILE A 116 33.75 8.71 -4.38
N PRO A 117 32.99 9.53 -5.14
CA PRO A 117 32.68 9.27 -6.53
C PRO A 117 33.95 9.38 -7.37
N THR A 118 34.13 8.45 -8.31
CA THR A 118 35.30 8.43 -9.21
C THR A 118 35.39 9.73 -10.01
N VAL A 119 34.25 10.30 -10.40
CA VAL A 119 34.19 11.61 -11.10
C VAL A 119 34.76 12.73 -10.23
N GLY A 120 34.48 12.74 -8.91
CA GLY A 120 35.02 13.73 -7.98
C GLY A 120 36.55 13.66 -7.90
N ILE A 121 37.10 12.44 -7.91
CA ILE A 121 38.55 12.21 -7.94
C ILE A 121 39.17 12.70 -9.25
N VAL A 122 38.55 12.39 -10.40
CA VAL A 122 39.05 12.82 -11.72
C VAL A 122 39.03 14.34 -11.84
N LEU A 123 37.94 15.00 -11.45
CA LEU A 123 37.82 16.46 -11.44
C LEU A 123 38.84 17.09 -10.49
N ALA A 124 39.08 16.48 -9.32
CA ALA A 124 40.09 16.94 -8.39
C ALA A 124 41.49 16.95 -9.02
N ILE A 125 41.87 15.89 -9.73
CA ILE A 125 43.17 15.79 -10.41
C ILE A 125 43.33 16.87 -11.49
N VAL A 126 42.30 17.06 -12.33
CA VAL A 126 42.36 18.02 -13.45
C VAL A 126 42.43 19.47 -12.96
N PHE A 127 41.62 19.85 -11.96
CA PHE A 127 41.53 21.23 -11.47
C PHE A 127 42.50 21.58 -10.34
N ALA A 128 43.17 20.60 -9.73
CA ALA A 128 44.15 20.86 -8.65
C ALA A 128 45.30 21.75 -9.13
N VAL A 129 45.81 21.52 -10.35
CA VAL A 129 46.98 22.22 -10.89
C VAL A 129 46.67 23.68 -11.26
N VAL A 130 45.44 23.96 -11.70
CA VAL A 130 45.06 25.28 -12.23
C VAL A 130 44.40 26.16 -11.17
N CYS A 131 43.77 25.60 -10.13
CA CYS A 131 42.90 26.41 -9.28
C CYS A 131 42.75 26.01 -7.80
N LEU A 132 43.36 24.91 -7.32
CA LEU A 132 43.12 24.33 -5.96
C LEU A 132 41.64 24.00 -5.62
N LEU A 133 40.67 24.51 -6.37
CA LEU A 133 39.24 24.18 -6.30
C LEU A 133 38.98 22.69 -6.58
N GLY A 134 39.92 22.00 -7.24
CA GLY A 134 39.94 20.54 -7.38
C GLY A 134 39.72 19.81 -6.05
N LEU A 135 40.26 20.35 -4.96
CA LEU A 135 40.15 19.75 -3.62
C LEU A 135 38.71 19.76 -3.07
N LEU A 136 37.88 20.73 -3.47
CA LEU A 136 36.45 20.76 -3.11
C LEU A 136 35.71 19.54 -3.68
N PHE A 137 36.12 19.03 -4.85
CA PHE A 137 35.47 17.87 -5.45
C PHE A 137 35.76 16.56 -4.70
N LEU A 138 36.81 16.49 -3.87
CA LEU A 138 37.03 15.35 -2.97
C LEU A 138 36.05 15.32 -1.78
N LEU A 139 35.44 16.46 -1.45
CA LEU A 139 34.34 16.53 -0.47
C LEU A 139 33.00 16.04 -1.05
N MET A 140 32.91 15.85 -2.36
CA MET A 140 31.74 15.23 -2.97
C MET A 140 31.65 13.78 -2.47
N LYS A 141 30.65 13.46 -1.65
CA LYS A 141 30.37 12.09 -1.21
C LYS A 141 29.12 11.58 -1.90
N GLU A 142 29.19 10.36 -2.38
CA GLU A 142 28.07 9.65 -2.95
C GLU A 142 27.55 8.64 -1.93
N LYS A 143 26.25 8.65 -1.68
CA LYS A 143 25.59 7.67 -0.84
C LYS A 143 25.06 6.57 -1.74
N GLN A 144 25.53 5.34 -1.52
CA GLN A 144 25.07 4.17 -2.24
C GLN A 144 24.37 3.25 -1.24
N THR A 145 23.08 3.01 -1.47
CA THR A 145 22.29 2.06 -0.69
C THR A 145 22.23 0.75 -1.46
N THR A 146 22.61 -0.33 -0.80
CA THR A 146 22.59 -1.69 -1.37
C THR A 146 21.94 -2.64 -0.38
N GLY A 147 21.49 -3.81 -0.84
CA GLY A 147 20.86 -4.83 0.00
C GLY A 147 19.39 -5.02 -0.32
N PHE A 148 18.65 -5.62 0.61
CA PHE A 148 17.28 -6.07 0.41
C PHE A 148 16.45 -5.90 1.68
N VAL A 149 15.14 -5.78 1.52
CA VAL A 149 14.17 -5.88 2.61
C VAL A 149 13.44 -7.21 2.45
N GLN A 150 13.59 -8.08 3.43
CA GLN A 150 12.94 -9.38 3.45
C GLN A 150 11.55 -9.23 4.05
N VAL A 151 10.51 -9.54 3.29
CA VAL A 151 9.12 -9.52 3.75
C VAL A 151 8.63 -10.96 3.87
N THR A 152 8.04 -11.30 5.02
CA THR A 152 7.51 -12.62 5.31
C THR A 152 6.03 -12.51 5.66
N VAL A 153 5.23 -13.40 5.09
CA VAL A 153 3.81 -13.55 5.40
C VAL A 153 3.53 -14.98 5.84
N THR A 154 2.79 -15.15 6.93
CA THR A 154 2.38 -16.45 7.46
C THR A 154 0.88 -16.47 7.64
N SER A 155 0.18 -17.41 7.00
CA SER A 155 -1.27 -17.55 7.10
C SER A 155 -1.73 -18.96 6.80
N GLY A 156 -2.74 -19.45 7.54
CA GLY A 156 -3.37 -20.75 7.30
C GLY A 156 -2.38 -21.92 7.27
N GLY A 157 -1.34 -21.90 8.11
CA GLY A 157 -0.29 -22.91 8.15
C GLY A 157 0.78 -22.82 7.04
N ARG A 158 0.68 -21.83 6.14
CA ARG A 158 1.69 -21.57 5.09
C ARG A 158 2.48 -20.32 5.39
N HIS A 159 3.70 -20.26 4.89
CA HIS A 159 4.57 -19.08 4.97
C HIS A 159 5.18 -18.82 3.59
N HIS A 160 5.29 -17.55 3.21
CA HIS A 160 5.96 -17.10 2.00
C HIS A 160 6.89 -15.94 2.31
N VAL A 161 8.04 -15.91 1.64
CA VAL A 161 9.08 -14.91 1.85
C VAL A 161 9.44 -14.28 0.51
N THR A 162 9.53 -12.96 0.49
CA THR A 162 9.94 -12.19 -0.67
C THR A 162 11.03 -11.21 -0.32
N MET A 163 11.88 -10.90 -1.30
CA MET A 163 13.03 -10.02 -1.13
C MET A 163 12.86 -8.80 -2.04
N ILE A 164 12.69 -7.64 -1.43
CA ILE A 164 12.52 -6.37 -2.13
C ILE A 164 13.89 -5.68 -2.20
N PRO A 165 14.43 -5.36 -3.39
CA PRO A 165 15.72 -4.69 -3.51
C PRO A 165 15.68 -3.29 -2.90
N ALA A 166 16.63 -2.97 -2.04
CA ALA A 166 16.76 -1.65 -1.44
C ALA A 166 17.45 -0.71 -2.42
N THR A 167 16.68 -0.01 -3.25
CA THR A 167 17.20 0.96 -4.23
C THR A 167 17.58 2.31 -3.61
N GLY A 168 17.26 2.50 -2.33
CA GLY A 168 17.50 3.73 -1.58
C GLY A 168 17.00 3.63 -0.14
N PRO A 169 17.36 4.59 0.73
CA PRO A 169 16.96 4.59 2.14
C PRO A 169 15.42 4.60 2.33
N ASP A 170 14.70 5.24 1.41
CA ASP A 170 13.24 5.36 1.46
C ASP A 170 12.51 4.02 1.21
N THR A 171 13.19 3.03 0.64
CA THR A 171 12.59 1.72 0.32
C THR A 171 12.05 1.05 1.57
N VAL A 172 12.80 1.10 2.67
CA VAL A 172 12.42 0.48 3.95
C VAL A 172 11.17 1.16 4.51
N HIS A 173 11.10 2.48 4.45
CA HIS A 173 9.94 3.23 4.90
C HIS A 173 8.69 2.91 4.09
N TRP A 174 8.83 2.79 2.77
CA TRP A 174 7.75 2.38 1.88
C TRP A 174 7.26 0.95 2.20
N VAL A 175 8.18 -0.02 2.33
CA VAL A 175 7.84 -1.40 2.68
C VAL A 175 7.12 -1.46 4.03
N MET A 176 7.61 -0.74 5.05
CA MET A 176 6.99 -0.73 6.37
C MET A 176 5.59 -0.12 6.34
N GLY A 177 5.36 0.94 5.57
CA GLY A 177 4.04 1.54 5.39
C GLY A 177 3.04 0.56 4.76
N GLN A 178 3.45 -0.12 3.69
CA GLN A 178 2.65 -1.16 3.04
C GLN A 178 2.39 -2.37 3.94
N LEU A 179 3.40 -2.81 4.69
CA LEU A 179 3.29 -3.90 5.64
C LEU A 179 2.28 -3.59 6.75
N ASN A 180 2.29 -2.37 7.27
CA ASN A 180 1.33 -1.92 8.27
C ASN A 180 -0.10 -1.89 7.71
N TYR A 181 -0.26 -1.48 6.46
CA TYR A 181 -1.55 -1.57 5.77
C TYR A 181 -2.00 -3.04 5.62
N ALA A 182 -1.11 -3.93 5.20
CA ALA A 182 -1.41 -5.37 5.10
C ALA A 182 -1.86 -5.96 6.45
N ARG A 183 -1.18 -5.58 7.55
CA ARG A 183 -1.59 -5.97 8.91
C ARG A 183 -2.98 -5.48 9.26
N SER A 184 -3.35 -4.24 8.91
CA SER A 184 -4.70 -3.73 9.18
C SER A 184 -5.80 -4.49 8.43
N LEU A 185 -5.49 -5.04 7.25
CA LEU A 185 -6.44 -5.86 6.48
C LEU A 185 -6.54 -7.30 6.99
N SER A 186 -5.58 -7.73 7.82
CA SER A 186 -5.46 -9.12 8.29
C SER A 186 -6.19 -9.41 9.60
N ILE A 187 -6.83 -8.38 10.18
CA ILE A 187 -7.59 -8.46 11.44
C ILE A 187 -9.01 -8.99 11.19
#